data_AF-F0HLV6-F1
#
_entry.id   AF-F0HLV6-F1
#
_cell.length_a   1.000
_cell.length_b   1.000
_cell.length_c   1.000
_cell.angle_alpha   90.00
_cell.angle_beta   90.00
_cell.angle_gamma   90.00
#
_symmetry.space_group_name_H-M   'P 1'
#
loop_
_entity.id
_entity.type
_entity.pdbx_description
1 polymer ?
#
loop_
_entity_poly.entity_id
_entity_poly.type
_entity_poly.pdbx_seq_one_letter_code
_entity_poly.pdbx_strand_id
1 'polypeptide(L)'
;MPDPNLFRLRMTFCKQGRLAMLSHLEVARALERAVRRAGLPFAVSQGFSPHMKIAFGAALPVGVGGTHELADLQMTRYVPVDEALEALQRASVPDLMVKACDYIEPHAPAASAAYPIAVYRALLSHPPATFPVPDEVTVVRKKKEKVLCTADFLVGELELSGAVATFSLESKPTGSLRPDVLLRACCEAADAVAPEASAPLRVLSVMRTEQRAAR
;
A
#
# COMPACT_ATOMS: atom_id res chain seq x y z
N MET A 1 23.81 -9.45 2.38
CA MET A 1 23.98 -8.36 3.36
C MET A 1 23.82 -7.04 2.64
N PRO A 2 23.26 -5.99 3.28
CA PRO A 2 23.33 -4.63 2.73
C PRO A 2 24.80 -4.27 2.49
N ASP A 3 25.09 -3.67 1.34
CA ASP A 3 26.43 -3.17 1.03
C ASP A 3 26.64 -1.90 1.87
N PRO A 4 27.59 -1.90 2.83
CA PRO A 4 27.79 -0.78 3.75
C PRO A 4 28.19 0.51 3.04
N ASN A 5 28.58 0.44 1.77
CA ASN A 5 28.98 1.61 0.98
C ASN A 5 27.82 2.26 0.21
N LEU A 6 26.58 1.74 0.33
CA LEU A 6 25.42 2.30 -0.34
C LEU A 6 24.56 3.11 0.62
N PHE A 7 24.09 4.25 0.13
CA PHE A 7 23.11 5.08 0.82
C PHE A 7 21.70 4.56 0.54
N ARG A 8 20.81 4.61 1.52
CA ARG A 8 19.46 4.05 1.39
C ARG A 8 18.42 5.15 1.57
N LEU A 9 17.86 5.58 0.44
CA LEU A 9 16.85 6.63 0.37
C LEU A 9 15.46 5.99 0.41
N ARG A 10 14.70 6.21 1.49
CA ARG A 10 13.29 5.84 1.57
C ARG A 10 12.47 6.95 0.94
N MET A 11 11.69 6.59 -0.06
CA MET A 11 10.77 7.48 -0.76
C MET A 11 9.34 7.18 -0.31
N THR A 12 8.57 8.23 -0.07
CA THR A 12 7.12 8.17 0.08
C THR A 12 6.47 8.66 -1.20
N PHE A 13 5.59 7.88 -1.82
CA PHE A 13 4.93 8.22 -3.08
C PHE A 13 3.44 7.92 -3.04
N CYS A 14 2.67 8.49 -3.97
CA CYS A 14 1.26 8.16 -4.14
C CYS A 14 1.03 7.15 -5.28
N LYS A 15 -0.06 6.39 -5.21
CA LYS A 15 -0.61 5.54 -6.26
C LYS A 15 -2.08 5.91 -6.40
N GLN A 16 -2.40 6.86 -7.27
CA GLN A 16 -3.71 7.50 -7.35
C GLN A 16 -4.37 7.35 -8.73
N GLY A 17 -5.62 7.79 -8.83
CA GLY A 17 -6.36 7.82 -10.09
C GLY A 17 -6.37 6.46 -10.78
N ARG A 18 -6.03 6.45 -12.07
CA ARG A 18 -6.02 5.22 -12.88
C ARG A 18 -4.91 4.25 -12.46
N LEU A 19 -3.88 4.72 -11.76
CA LEU A 19 -2.78 3.86 -11.32
C LEU A 19 -3.20 2.89 -10.21
N ALA A 20 -4.32 3.13 -9.52
CA ALA A 20 -4.93 2.15 -8.61
C ALA A 20 -5.21 0.81 -9.31
N MET A 21 -5.46 0.82 -10.62
CA MET A 21 -5.73 -0.37 -11.44
C MET A 21 -4.46 -1.10 -11.90
N LEU A 22 -3.27 -0.58 -11.63
CA LEU A 22 -2.02 -1.25 -11.97
C LEU A 22 -1.68 -2.33 -10.93
N SER A 23 -1.11 -3.43 -11.44
CA SER A 23 -0.45 -4.44 -10.64
C SER A 23 0.80 -3.88 -9.96
N HIS A 24 1.28 -4.57 -8.93
CA HIS A 24 2.49 -4.17 -8.23
C HIS A 24 3.71 -4.07 -9.16
N LEU A 25 3.87 -5.00 -10.11
CA LEU A 25 4.99 -5.02 -11.04
C LEU A 25 4.97 -3.83 -12.01
N GLU A 26 3.78 -3.39 -12.44
CA GLU A 26 3.62 -2.22 -13.30
C GLU A 26 3.94 -0.93 -12.55
N VAL A 27 3.49 -0.79 -11.30
CA VAL A 27 3.86 0.33 -10.42
C VAL A 27 5.36 0.36 -10.18
N ALA A 28 5.98 -0.79 -9.89
CA ALA A 28 7.42 -0.89 -9.67
C ALA A 28 8.21 -0.43 -10.90
N ARG A 29 7.86 -0.93 -12.09
CA ARG A 29 8.46 -0.50 -13.36
C ARG A 29 8.25 0.99 -13.64
N ALA A 30 7.08 1.54 -13.31
CA ALA A 30 6.81 2.95 -13.49
C ALA A 30 7.67 3.83 -12.57
N LEU A 31 7.85 3.42 -11.31
CA LEU A 31 8.69 4.12 -10.35
C LEU A 31 10.17 4.03 -10.72
N GLU A 32 10.65 2.86 -11.15
CA GLU A 32 12.02 2.70 -11.67
C GLU A 32 12.29 3.63 -12.86
N ARG A 33 11.32 3.80 -13.77
CA ARG A 33 11.45 4.77 -14.87
C ARG A 33 11.51 6.22 -14.37
N ALA A 34 10.75 6.56 -13.33
CA ALA A 34 10.82 7.88 -12.70
C ALA A 34 12.20 8.11 -12.07
N VAL A 35 12.73 7.14 -11.31
CA VAL A 35 14.08 7.20 -10.73
C VAL A 35 15.16 7.36 -11.82
N ARG A 36 15.06 6.63 -12.93
CA ARG A 36 15.99 6.79 -14.07
C ARG A 36 15.92 8.18 -14.69
N ARG A 37 14.72 8.73 -14.91
CA ARG A 37 14.52 10.09 -15.45
C ARG A 37 14.98 11.19 -14.49
N ALA A 38 14.90 10.93 -13.18
CA ALA A 38 15.40 11.85 -12.16
C ALA A 38 16.94 11.95 -12.15
N GLY A 39 17.65 11.07 -12.86
CA GLY A 39 19.11 11.11 -12.94
C GLY A 39 19.81 10.75 -11.62
N LEU A 40 19.10 10.11 -10.69
CA LEU A 40 19.66 9.72 -9.40
C LEU A 40 20.76 8.65 -9.56
N PRO A 41 21.81 8.67 -8.74
CA PRO A 41 22.88 7.68 -8.76
C PRO A 41 22.44 6.38 -8.06
N PHE A 42 21.44 5.69 -8.62
CA PHE A 42 20.95 4.43 -8.07
C PHE A 42 21.97 3.29 -8.25
N ALA A 43 21.98 2.36 -7.30
CA ALA A 43 22.77 1.14 -7.39
C ALA A 43 22.06 0.08 -8.24
N VAL A 44 22.86 -0.80 -8.85
CA VAL A 44 22.37 -1.95 -9.62
C VAL A 44 22.88 -3.27 -9.05
N SER A 45 22.13 -4.35 -9.21
CA SER A 45 22.55 -5.70 -8.84
C SER A 45 23.76 -6.15 -9.65
N GLN A 46 24.57 -7.01 -9.06
CA GLN A 46 25.69 -7.67 -9.76
C GLN A 46 25.16 -8.89 -10.55
N GLY A 47 25.79 -9.19 -11.69
CA GLY A 47 25.46 -10.36 -12.53
C GLY A 47 25.05 -10.01 -13.96
N PHE A 48 24.58 -11.02 -14.71
CA PHE A 48 24.31 -10.92 -16.15
C PHE A 48 23.06 -10.11 -16.52
N SER A 49 22.17 -9.82 -15.57
CA SER A 49 21.03 -8.91 -15.76
C SER A 49 20.98 -7.91 -14.60
N PRO A 50 21.64 -6.75 -14.74
CA PRO A 50 21.68 -5.74 -13.68
C PRO A 50 20.32 -5.04 -13.57
N HIS A 51 19.71 -5.13 -12.39
CA HIS A 51 18.46 -4.45 -12.05
C HIS A 51 18.69 -3.38 -10.99
N MET A 52 17.87 -2.34 -10.99
CA MET A 52 17.90 -1.31 -9.96
C MET A 52 17.70 -1.94 -8.58
N LYS A 53 18.54 -1.59 -7.61
CA LYS A 53 18.37 -2.03 -6.22
C LYS A 53 17.33 -1.16 -5.54
N ILE A 54 16.07 -1.51 -5.74
CA ILE A 54 14.91 -0.88 -5.12
C ILE A 54 14.06 -1.94 -4.40
N ALA A 55 13.65 -1.65 -3.17
CA ALA A 55 12.78 -2.52 -2.37
C ALA A 55 11.48 -1.79 -2.03
N PHE A 56 10.34 -2.43 -2.24
CA PHE A 56 9.04 -1.82 -2.00
C PHE A 56 8.48 -2.18 -0.63
N GLY A 57 7.66 -1.28 -0.07
CA GLY A 57 6.81 -1.57 1.08
C GLY A 57 5.69 -2.56 0.77
N ALA A 58 4.71 -2.67 1.66
CA ALA A 58 3.59 -3.58 1.49
C ALA A 58 2.80 -3.24 0.21
N ALA A 59 2.77 -4.15 -0.75
CA ALA A 59 2.11 -3.93 -2.03
C ALA A 59 0.59 -3.77 -1.87
N LEU A 60 0.01 -2.81 -2.59
CA LEU A 60 -1.44 -2.65 -2.68
C LEU A 60 -2.06 -3.65 -3.69
N PRO A 61 -3.24 -4.22 -3.37
CA PRO A 61 -4.04 -4.94 -4.37
C PRO A 61 -4.42 -4.04 -5.57
N VAL A 62 -4.73 -4.69 -6.69
CA VAL A 62 -5.35 -3.99 -7.84
C VAL A 62 -6.70 -3.43 -7.41
N GLY A 63 -7.01 -2.20 -7.82
CA GLY A 63 -8.21 -1.46 -7.41
C GLY A 63 -8.05 -0.67 -6.11
N VAL A 64 -6.92 -0.82 -5.41
CA VAL A 64 -6.60 -0.05 -4.20
C VAL A 64 -5.52 0.97 -4.52
N GLY A 65 -5.81 2.24 -4.19
CA GLY A 65 -4.86 3.35 -4.27
C GLY A 65 -4.21 3.63 -2.92
N GLY A 66 -3.20 4.49 -2.93
CA GLY A 66 -2.43 4.85 -1.74
C GLY A 66 -1.87 6.26 -1.83
N THR A 67 -1.70 6.90 -0.69
CA THR A 67 -1.11 8.26 -0.59
C THR A 67 0.28 8.27 0.06
N HIS A 68 0.60 7.22 0.82
CA HIS A 68 1.82 7.09 1.61
C HIS A 68 2.50 5.76 1.33
N GLU A 69 2.71 5.46 0.05
CA GLU A 69 3.37 4.23 -0.40
C GLU A 69 4.88 4.37 -0.24
N LEU A 70 5.57 3.29 0.12
CA LEU A 70 6.99 3.35 0.49
C LEU A 70 7.85 2.53 -0.45
N ALA A 71 9.03 3.05 -0.80
CA ALA A 71 10.08 2.33 -1.50
C ALA A 71 11.47 2.77 -1.04
N ASP A 72 12.37 1.83 -0.82
CA ASP A 72 13.75 2.05 -0.43
C ASP A 72 14.64 1.90 -1.68
N LEU A 73 15.25 3.00 -2.12
CA LEU A 73 16.20 3.04 -3.22
C LEU A 73 17.64 3.01 -2.67
N GLN A 74 18.46 2.09 -3.15
CA GLN A 74 19.90 2.12 -2.87
C GLN A 74 20.62 3.06 -3.85
N MET A 75 21.48 3.93 -3.32
CA MET A 75 22.24 4.93 -4.05
C MET A 75 23.75 4.70 -3.88
N THR A 76 24.52 4.91 -4.94
CA THR A 76 25.99 4.72 -4.96
C THR A 76 26.76 5.89 -4.37
N ARG A 77 26.09 7.04 -4.18
CA ARG A 77 26.62 8.20 -3.47
C ARG A 77 25.49 8.97 -2.81
N TYR A 78 25.85 9.78 -1.83
CA TYR A 78 24.95 10.73 -1.20
C TYR A 78 24.51 11.81 -2.19
N VAL A 79 23.23 12.18 -2.14
CA VAL A 79 22.64 13.35 -2.79
C VAL A 79 21.79 14.02 -1.72
N PRO A 80 21.88 15.35 -1.50
CA PRO A 80 21.01 16.03 -0.55
C PRO A 80 19.54 15.66 -0.76
N VAL A 81 18.83 15.41 0.34
CA VAL A 81 17.46 14.87 0.31
C VAL A 81 16.53 15.76 -0.51
N ASP A 82 16.64 17.08 -0.36
CA ASP A 82 15.82 18.05 -1.09
C ASP A 82 16.10 18.00 -2.60
N GLU A 83 17.38 17.91 -3.00
CA GLU A 83 17.76 17.76 -4.41
C GLU A 83 17.21 16.45 -5.01
N ALA A 84 17.30 15.35 -4.24
CA ALA A 84 16.79 14.06 -4.68
C ALA A 84 15.26 14.08 -4.82
N LEU A 85 14.56 14.67 -3.85
CA LEU A 85 13.11 14.82 -3.85
C LEU A 85 12.65 15.68 -5.04
N GLU A 86 13.27 16.84 -5.25
CA GLU A 86 12.95 17.72 -6.38
C GLU A 86 13.16 17.02 -7.73
N ALA A 87 14.27 16.29 -7.89
CA ALA A 87 14.56 15.55 -9.11
C ALA A 87 13.50 14.46 -9.37
N LEU A 88 13.10 13.73 -8.32
CA LEU A 88 12.04 12.72 -8.39
C LEU A 88 10.68 13.36 -8.72
N GLN A 89 10.34 14.48 -8.09
CA GLN A 89 9.08 15.19 -8.35
C GLN A 89 8.99 15.69 -9.80
N ARG A 90 10.07 16.28 -10.32
CA ARG A 90 10.15 16.69 -11.74
C ARG A 90 10.01 15.50 -12.71
N ALA A 91 10.49 14.32 -12.31
CA ALA A 91 10.43 13.11 -13.13
C ALA A 91 9.12 12.31 -12.97
N SER A 92 8.34 12.56 -11.92
CA SER A 92 7.10 11.85 -11.61
C SER A 92 5.89 12.40 -12.36
N VAL A 93 4.87 11.56 -12.51
CA VAL A 93 3.52 11.98 -12.92
C VAL A 93 2.65 12.24 -11.68
N PRO A 94 1.59 13.06 -11.76
CA PRO A 94 0.77 13.41 -10.60
C PRO A 94 0.27 12.20 -9.79
N ASP A 95 -0.18 11.14 -10.45
CA ASP A 95 -0.72 9.93 -9.83
C ASP A 95 0.35 8.95 -9.28
N LEU A 96 1.64 9.22 -9.54
CA LEU A 96 2.81 8.47 -9.04
C LEU A 96 3.84 9.43 -8.40
N MET A 97 3.36 10.51 -7.80
CA MET A 97 4.21 11.57 -7.30
C MET A 97 4.97 11.13 -6.06
N VAL A 98 6.29 11.31 -6.06
CA VAL A 98 7.09 11.20 -4.83
C VAL A 98 6.85 12.45 -3.97
N LYS A 99 6.44 12.26 -2.73
CA LYS A 99 6.00 13.31 -1.80
C LYS A 99 7.03 13.63 -0.73
N ALA A 100 7.82 12.63 -0.32
CA ALA A 100 8.88 12.79 0.66
C ALA A 100 10.02 11.82 0.37
N CYS A 101 11.21 12.16 0.85
CA CYS A 101 12.38 11.29 0.82
C CYS A 101 13.12 11.45 2.15
N ASP A 102 13.68 10.37 2.67
CA ASP A 102 14.49 10.37 3.89
C ASP A 102 15.59 9.33 3.75
N TYR A 103 16.81 9.65 4.19
CA TYR A 103 17.84 8.62 4.34
C TYR A 103 17.55 7.81 5.60
N ILE A 104 17.67 6.50 5.47
CA ILE A 104 17.52 5.57 6.59
C ILE A 104 18.80 4.76 6.78
N GLU A 105 19.01 4.30 8.01
CA GLU A 105 20.17 3.49 8.36
C GLU A 105 20.27 2.24 7.47
N PRO A 106 21.50 1.78 7.13
CA PRO A 106 21.69 0.59 6.30
C PRO A 106 20.94 -0.65 6.81
N HIS A 107 20.84 -0.78 8.14
CA HIS A 107 20.18 -1.89 8.84
C HIS A 107 18.74 -1.57 9.29
N ALA A 108 18.19 -0.41 8.95
CA ALA A 108 16.80 -0.09 9.25
C ALA A 108 15.87 -1.17 8.66
N PRO A 109 14.75 -1.53 9.32
CA PRO A 109 13.84 -2.51 8.77
C PRO A 109 13.32 -2.11 7.39
N ALA A 110 13.05 -3.10 6.54
CA ALA A 110 12.38 -2.88 5.26
C ALA A 110 11.03 -2.18 5.48
N ALA A 111 10.59 -1.34 4.54
CA ALA A 111 9.37 -0.54 4.73
C ALA A 111 8.13 -1.39 5.09
N SER A 112 7.99 -2.58 4.51
CA SER A 112 6.91 -3.52 4.84
C SER A 112 6.93 -4.05 6.28
N ALA A 113 8.11 -4.10 6.92
CA ALA A 113 8.26 -4.52 8.30
C ALA A 113 8.24 -3.32 9.27
N ALA A 114 8.76 -2.17 8.84
CA ALA A 114 8.79 -0.95 9.65
C ALA A 114 7.38 -0.34 9.84
N TYR A 115 6.48 -0.52 8.86
CA TYR A 115 5.13 0.06 8.88
C TYR A 115 4.05 -1.00 8.62
N PRO A 116 3.84 -1.95 9.55
CA PRO A 116 2.89 -3.05 9.35
C PRO A 116 1.43 -2.63 9.47
N ILE A 117 1.13 -1.50 10.13
CA ILE A 117 -0.25 -1.02 10.33
C ILE A 117 -0.57 0.01 9.25
N ALA A 118 -1.65 -0.23 8.50
CA ALA A 118 -2.12 0.65 7.43
C ALA A 118 -3.57 1.10 7.68
N VAL A 119 -3.82 2.40 7.52
CA VAL A 119 -5.16 2.99 7.59
C VAL A 119 -5.74 3.06 6.18
N TYR A 120 -6.96 2.56 6.03
CA TYR A 120 -7.71 2.58 4.78
C TYR A 120 -8.97 3.41 4.92
N ARG A 121 -9.31 4.11 3.84
CA ARG A 121 -10.55 4.82 3.66
C ARG A 121 -11.23 4.32 2.40
N ALA A 122 -12.44 3.79 2.55
CA ALA A 122 -13.24 3.25 1.47
C ALA A 122 -14.49 4.11 1.25
N LEU A 123 -14.80 4.39 -0.02
CA LEU A 123 -16.06 5.02 -0.41
C LEU A 123 -17.03 3.94 -0.86
N LEU A 124 -18.22 3.93 -0.27
CA LEU A 124 -19.32 3.04 -0.59
C LEU A 124 -20.31 3.71 -1.56
N SER A 125 -21.14 2.91 -2.23
CA SER A 125 -22.13 3.38 -3.21
C SER A 125 -23.22 4.25 -2.60
N HIS A 126 -23.54 4.02 -1.33
CA HIS A 126 -24.48 4.78 -0.53
C HIS A 126 -24.18 4.57 0.96
N PRO A 127 -24.67 5.42 1.88
CA PRO A 127 -24.54 5.21 3.31
C PRO A 127 -25.35 3.98 3.75
N PRO A 128 -24.71 2.91 4.26
CA PRO A 128 -25.45 1.77 4.77
C PRO A 128 -26.01 2.07 6.18
N ALA A 129 -27.12 1.42 6.54
CA ALA A 129 -27.65 1.51 7.90
C ALA A 129 -26.71 0.85 8.92
N THR A 130 -26.11 -0.28 8.54
CA THR A 130 -25.09 -0.99 9.30
C THR A 130 -23.99 -1.49 8.37
N PHE A 131 -22.77 -1.61 8.86
CA PHE A 131 -21.65 -2.17 8.10
C PHE A 131 -20.85 -3.12 8.98
N PRO A 132 -21.44 -4.28 9.34
CA PRO A 132 -20.85 -5.18 10.30
C PRO A 132 -19.53 -5.75 9.75
N VAL A 133 -18.55 -5.90 10.65
CA VAL A 133 -17.32 -6.64 10.37
C VAL A 133 -17.59 -8.11 10.72
N PRO A 134 -17.52 -9.04 9.75
CA PRO A 134 -17.66 -10.48 10.05
C PRO A 134 -16.51 -10.96 10.94
N ASP A 135 -16.76 -11.90 11.84
CA ASP A 135 -15.71 -12.51 12.68
C ASP A 135 -14.67 -13.27 11.85
N GLU A 136 -15.13 -13.88 10.75
CA GLU A 136 -14.32 -14.68 9.85
C GLU A 136 -14.51 -14.28 8.39
N VAL A 137 -13.42 -14.35 7.62
CA VAL A 137 -13.42 -14.10 6.18
C VAL A 137 -12.69 -15.22 5.46
N THR A 138 -13.37 -15.83 4.49
CA THR A 138 -12.80 -16.89 3.65
C THR A 138 -12.04 -16.28 2.47
N VAL A 139 -10.79 -16.70 2.30
CA VAL A 139 -9.95 -16.31 1.16
C VAL A 139 -9.47 -17.54 0.38
N VAL A 140 -9.50 -17.46 -0.94
CA VAL A 140 -8.90 -18.48 -1.80
C VAL A 140 -7.43 -18.13 -2.06
N ARG A 141 -6.51 -18.99 -1.62
CA ARG A 141 -5.07 -18.88 -1.89
C ARG A 141 -4.58 -20.14 -2.58
N LYS A 142 -4.00 -19.99 -3.78
CA LYS A 142 -3.46 -21.13 -4.58
C LYS A 142 -4.47 -22.29 -4.70
N LYS A 143 -5.74 -21.97 -5.00
CA LYS A 143 -6.87 -22.92 -5.11
C LYS A 143 -7.27 -23.64 -3.80
N LYS A 144 -6.77 -23.21 -2.64
CA LYS A 144 -7.23 -23.68 -1.33
C LYS A 144 -7.96 -22.56 -0.62
N GLU A 145 -9.10 -22.88 -0.02
CA GLU A 145 -9.78 -21.98 0.89
C GLU A 145 -9.01 -21.91 2.22
N LYS A 146 -8.94 -20.69 2.75
CA LYS A 146 -8.37 -20.41 4.06
C LYS A 146 -9.30 -19.43 4.76
N VAL A 147 -9.69 -19.77 5.98
CA VAL A 147 -10.45 -18.87 6.86
C VAL A 147 -9.46 -18.00 7.62
N LEU A 148 -9.78 -16.71 7.73
CA LEU A 148 -9.03 -15.72 8.50
C LEU A 148 -9.97 -15.12 9.56
N CYS A 149 -9.55 -15.13 10.82
CA CYS A 149 -10.21 -14.36 11.87
C CYS A 149 -9.92 -12.87 11.65
N THR A 150 -10.95 -12.04 11.53
CA THR A 150 -10.78 -10.60 11.22
C THR A 150 -10.13 -9.84 12.36
N ALA A 151 -10.47 -10.19 13.60
CA ALA A 151 -9.90 -9.61 14.81
C ALA A 151 -8.37 -9.79 14.91
N ASP A 152 -7.81 -10.81 14.23
CA ASP A 152 -6.35 -11.00 14.18
C ASP A 152 -5.64 -9.92 13.36
N PHE A 153 -6.34 -9.21 12.47
CA PHE A 153 -5.76 -8.23 11.54
C PHE A 153 -6.33 -6.82 11.71
N LEU A 154 -7.56 -6.68 12.17
CA LEU A 154 -8.19 -5.39 12.40
C LEU A 154 -7.59 -4.72 13.63
N VAL A 155 -7.16 -3.47 13.48
CA VAL A 155 -6.63 -2.65 14.58
C VAL A 155 -7.66 -1.61 14.95
N GLY A 156 -8.26 -1.77 16.14
CA GLY A 156 -9.37 -0.93 16.58
C GLY A 156 -10.68 -1.28 15.86
N GLU A 157 -11.59 -0.32 15.83
CA GLU A 157 -12.91 -0.50 15.20
C GLU A 157 -12.94 0.05 13.76
N LEU A 158 -13.87 -0.45 12.97
CA LEU A 158 -14.23 0.16 11.69
C LEU A 158 -15.24 1.27 11.95
N GLU A 159 -14.90 2.48 11.52
CA GLU A 159 -15.74 3.66 11.68
C GLU A 159 -16.48 3.98 10.37
N LEU A 160 -17.76 4.31 10.48
CA LEU A 160 -18.57 4.79 9.36
C LEU A 160 -18.90 6.27 9.53
N SER A 161 -18.72 7.03 8.45
CA SER A 161 -19.18 8.42 8.32
C SER A 161 -19.92 8.57 6.99
N GLY A 162 -21.25 8.48 7.03
CA GLY A 162 -22.07 8.39 5.83
C GLY A 162 -21.69 7.18 4.97
N ALA A 163 -21.29 7.42 3.72
CA ALA A 163 -20.84 6.38 2.80
C ALA A 163 -19.34 6.07 2.90
N VAL A 164 -18.64 6.56 3.92
CA VAL A 164 -17.19 6.38 4.07
C VAL A 164 -16.90 5.43 5.22
N ALA A 165 -16.20 4.33 4.95
CA ALA A 165 -15.65 3.44 5.96
C ALA A 165 -14.16 3.74 6.18
N THR A 166 -13.74 3.87 7.44
CA THR A 166 -12.34 4.04 7.85
C THR A 166 -11.96 2.92 8.80
N PHE A 167 -10.83 2.26 8.54
CA PHE A 167 -10.38 1.12 9.35
C PHE A 167 -8.87 0.93 9.21
N SER A 168 -8.26 0.21 10.16
CA SER A 168 -6.83 -0.09 10.15
C SER A 168 -6.59 -1.60 10.08
N LEU A 169 -5.62 -2.02 9.25
CA LEU A 169 -5.19 -3.41 9.18
C LEU A 169 -3.71 -3.54 9.51
N GLU A 170 -3.36 -4.57 10.29
CA GLU A 170 -1.99 -4.96 10.58
C GLU A 170 -1.56 -6.13 9.67
N SER A 171 -0.40 -5.99 9.04
CA SER A 171 0.29 -7.08 8.34
C SER A 171 1.24 -7.79 9.30
N LYS A 172 1.03 -9.09 9.52
CA LYS A 172 1.81 -9.92 10.44
C LYS A 172 2.70 -10.90 9.65
N PRO A 173 3.77 -11.44 10.27
CA PRO A 173 4.55 -12.52 9.67
C PRO A 173 3.71 -13.76 9.33
N THR A 174 2.64 -14.01 10.09
CA THR A 174 1.69 -15.11 9.88
C THR A 174 0.74 -14.88 8.70
N GLY A 175 0.65 -13.65 8.20
CA GLY A 175 -0.13 -13.26 7.04
C GLY A 175 -0.72 -11.86 7.14
N SER A 176 -1.50 -11.52 6.13
CA SER A 176 -2.27 -10.28 6.08
C SER A 176 -3.68 -10.55 5.56
N LEU A 177 -4.63 -9.71 6.00
CA LEU A 177 -5.95 -9.57 5.41
C LEU A 177 -5.92 -8.42 4.40
N ARG A 178 -6.46 -8.63 3.19
CA ARG A 178 -6.51 -7.57 2.19
C ARG A 178 -7.76 -6.70 2.41
N PRO A 179 -7.66 -5.37 2.24
CA PRO A 179 -8.79 -4.46 2.45
C PRO A 179 -9.97 -4.75 1.51
N ASP A 180 -9.71 -5.15 0.25
CA ASP A 180 -10.76 -5.48 -0.73
C ASP A 180 -11.58 -6.72 -0.33
N VAL A 181 -10.95 -7.66 0.40
CA VAL A 181 -11.62 -8.87 0.87
C VAL A 181 -12.48 -8.54 2.09
N LEU A 182 -11.92 -7.81 3.07
CA LEU A 182 -12.67 -7.38 4.25
C LEU A 182 -13.91 -6.57 3.84
N LEU A 183 -13.73 -5.55 3.01
CA LEU A 183 -14.83 -4.67 2.58
C LEU A 183 -15.91 -5.42 1.80
N ARG A 184 -15.54 -6.41 0.98
CA ARG A 184 -16.50 -7.27 0.29
C ARG A 184 -17.36 -8.04 1.30
N ALA A 185 -16.73 -8.66 2.30
CA ALA A 185 -17.44 -9.40 3.33
C ALA A 185 -18.35 -8.49 4.17
N CYS A 186 -17.91 -7.27 4.50
CA CYS A 186 -18.76 -6.25 5.15
C CYS A 186 -19.96 -5.86 4.27
N CYS A 187 -19.78 -5.69 2.96
CA CYS A 187 -20.89 -5.38 2.05
C CYS A 187 -21.91 -6.53 1.99
N GLU A 188 -21.44 -7.76 1.87
CA GLU A 188 -22.29 -8.95 1.87
C GLU A 188 -23.09 -9.09 3.18
N ALA A 189 -22.44 -8.82 4.32
CA ALA A 189 -23.10 -8.84 5.62
C ALA A 189 -24.10 -7.68 5.79
N ALA A 190 -23.80 -6.49 5.29
CA ALA A 190 -24.74 -5.36 5.30
C ALA A 190 -25.98 -5.63 4.42
N ASP A 191 -25.78 -6.14 3.20
CA ASP A 191 -26.87 -6.48 2.27
C ASP A 191 -27.76 -7.61 2.84
N ALA A 192 -27.18 -8.57 3.58
CA ALA A 192 -27.94 -9.64 4.22
C ALA A 192 -28.89 -9.16 5.33
N VAL A 193 -28.56 -8.04 6.00
CA VAL A 193 -29.39 -7.43 7.06
C VAL A 193 -30.47 -6.51 6.48
N ALA A 194 -30.26 -5.98 5.27
CA ALA A 194 -31.19 -5.07 4.59
C ALA A 194 -31.50 -5.50 3.14
N PRO A 195 -32.12 -6.67 2.93
CA PRO A 195 -32.33 -7.25 1.60
C PRO A 195 -33.27 -6.44 0.69
N GLU A 196 -34.04 -5.49 1.25
CA GLU A 196 -35.01 -4.67 0.52
C GLU A 196 -34.40 -3.37 -0.08
N ALA A 197 -33.10 -3.13 0.08
CA ALA A 197 -32.43 -2.00 -0.56
C ALA A 197 -32.49 -2.11 -2.09
N SER A 198 -32.86 -1.03 -2.77
CA SER A 198 -33.02 -0.97 -4.24
C SER A 198 -31.76 -1.36 -5.04
N ALA A 199 -30.57 -1.29 -4.44
CA ALA A 199 -29.33 -1.69 -5.06
C ALA A 199 -28.35 -2.23 -4.00
N PRO A 200 -27.63 -3.34 -4.31
CA PRO A 200 -26.69 -3.94 -3.38
C PRO A 200 -25.51 -3.00 -3.11
N LEU A 201 -25.00 -3.01 -1.89
CA LEU A 201 -23.90 -2.15 -1.48
C LEU A 201 -22.62 -2.51 -2.25
N ARG A 202 -21.90 -1.48 -2.71
CA ARG A 202 -20.66 -1.64 -3.46
C ARG A 202 -19.59 -0.70 -2.94
N VAL A 203 -18.34 -1.16 -3.02
CA VAL A 203 -17.16 -0.32 -2.79
C VAL A 203 -16.80 0.39 -4.09
N LEU A 204 -16.84 1.73 -4.09
CA LEU A 204 -16.49 2.56 -5.24
C LEU A 204 -15.00 2.83 -5.33
N SER A 205 -14.32 2.99 -4.19
CA SER A 205 -12.88 3.20 -4.15
C SER A 205 -12.30 2.81 -2.79
N VAL A 206 -11.02 2.45 -2.75
CA VAL A 206 -10.27 2.18 -1.53
C VAL A 206 -8.93 2.90 -1.62
N MET A 207 -8.60 3.67 -0.59
CA MET A 207 -7.35 4.40 -0.47
C MET A 207 -6.66 4.04 0.83
N ARG A 208 -5.38 3.65 0.76
CA ARG A 208 -4.50 3.65 1.92
C ARG A 208 -4.05 5.08 2.21
N THR A 209 -4.44 5.60 3.36
CA THR A 209 -4.20 6.99 3.74
C THR A 209 -3.00 7.16 4.66
N GLU A 210 -2.61 6.12 5.38
CA GLU A 210 -1.50 6.18 6.33
C GLU A 210 -0.86 4.79 6.50
N GLN A 211 0.42 4.76 6.87
CA GLN A 211 1.13 3.58 7.35
C GLN A 211 1.98 3.95 8.57
N ARG A 212 1.95 3.13 9.62
CA ARG A 212 2.65 3.39 10.89
C ARG A 212 3.27 2.12 11.47
N ALA A 213 4.27 2.32 12.34
CA ALA A 213 4.91 1.24 13.08
C ALA A 213 3.92 0.55 14.04
N ALA A 214 4.16 -0.73 14.31
CA ALA A 214 3.53 -1.39 15.46
C ALA A 214 4.08 -0.76 16.75
N ARG A 215 3.20 -0.49 17.72
CA ARG A 215 3.60 0.01 19.04
C ARG A 215 4.29 -1.08 19.85
#